data_AF-A0A086XZS9-F1
#
_entry.id   AF-A0A086XZS9-F1
#
_cell.length_a   1.000
_cell.length_b   1.000
_cell.length_c   1.000
_cell.angle_alpha   90.00
_cell.angle_beta   90.00
_cell.angle_gamma   90.00
#
_symmetry.space_group_name_H-M   'P 1'
#
loop_
_entity.id
_entity.type
_entity.pdbx_description
1 polymer ?
#
loop_
_entity_poly.entity_id
_entity_poly.type
_entity_poly.pdbx_seq_one_letter_code
_entity_poly.pdbx_strand_id
1 'polypeptide(L)'
;MRSVMRSVDQGFDFIGKRLRHGDVEIVYDDGVARRMVWRVTGRVPEAEVDEAIAHAARELRVLPALYAELRKRRIGIEVIAG
;
A
#
# COMPACT_ATOMS: atom_id res chain seq x y z
N MET A 1 9.69 -5.36 17.34
CA MET A 1 9.11 -6.52 16.62
C MET A 1 9.49 -6.37 15.15
N ARG A 2 10.45 -7.17 14.65
CA ARG A 2 10.92 -7.10 13.25
C ARG A 2 10.14 -8.13 12.43
N SER A 3 9.27 -7.69 11.53
CA SER A 3 8.85 -8.56 10.43
C SER A 3 10.00 -8.64 9.43
N VAL A 4 10.64 -9.80 9.35
CA VAL A 4 11.52 -10.15 8.24
C VAL A 4 10.63 -10.73 7.15
N MET A 5 10.37 -9.94 6.10
CA MET A 5 9.66 -10.42 4.92
C MET A 5 10.68 -10.64 3.81
N ARG A 6 10.95 -11.90 3.49
CA ARG A 6 11.66 -12.28 2.26
C ARG A 6 10.60 -12.51 1.18
N SER A 7 10.52 -11.62 0.21
CA SER A 7 9.92 -11.91 -1.09
C SER A 7 10.99 -12.58 -1.95
N VAL A 8 10.68 -13.78 -2.43
CA VAL A 8 11.43 -14.43 -3.51
C VAL A 8 11.02 -13.70 -4.79
N ASP A 9 11.97 -13.33 -5.66
CA ASP A 9 11.75 -12.64 -6.94
C ASP A 9 10.82 -13.43 -7.88
N GLN A 10 9.54 -13.43 -7.57
CA GLN A 10 8.45 -13.86 -8.44
C GLN A 10 7.72 -12.58 -8.79
N GLY A 11 7.73 -12.18 -10.08
CA GLY A 11 7.17 -10.93 -10.60
C GLY A 11 5.65 -10.80 -10.42
N PHE A 12 5.20 -10.81 -9.18
CA PHE A 12 3.86 -10.57 -8.74
C PHE A 12 3.85 -9.24 -8.01
N ASP A 13 2.90 -8.40 -8.40
CA ASP A 13 2.58 -7.18 -7.69
C ASP A 13 2.30 -7.50 -6.22
N PHE A 14 3.11 -6.92 -5.33
CA PHE A 14 2.87 -6.90 -3.90
C PHE A 14 2.25 -5.55 -3.52
N ILE A 15 1.22 -5.59 -2.68
CA ILE A 15 0.71 -4.41 -1.99
C ILE A 15 0.41 -4.75 -0.52
N GLY A 16 0.77 -3.85 0.39
CA GLY A 16 0.52 -4.02 1.83
C GLY A 16 0.69 -2.71 2.60
N LYS A 17 0.51 -2.77 3.93
CA LYS A 17 0.82 -1.66 4.83
C LYS A 17 1.93 -2.01 5.82
N ARG A 18 2.57 -0.97 6.37
CA ARG A 18 3.43 -1.06 7.55
C ARG A 18 3.18 0.15 8.45
N LEU A 19 3.42 -0.04 9.74
CA LEU A 19 3.52 1.07 10.69
C LEU A 19 4.97 1.53 10.78
N ARG A 20 5.21 2.83 10.59
CA ARG A 20 6.55 3.42 10.68
C ARG A 20 6.46 4.78 11.35
N HIS A 21 7.20 4.96 12.45
CA HIS A 21 7.18 6.19 13.26
C HIS A 21 5.79 6.64 13.73
N GLY A 22 4.85 5.69 13.91
CA GLY A 22 3.47 5.99 14.30
C GLY A 22 2.53 6.26 13.13
N ASP A 23 3.05 6.32 11.91
CA ASP A 23 2.25 6.53 10.71
C ASP A 23 1.98 5.21 9.97
N VAL A 24 0.84 5.16 9.28
CA VAL A 24 0.50 4.08 8.34
C VAL A 24 1.12 4.39 6.99
N GLU A 25 1.98 3.49 6.50
CA GLU A 25 2.54 3.56 5.16
C GLU A 25 2.01 2.41 4.30
N ILE A 26 1.51 2.72 3.10
CA ILE A 26 1.16 1.76 2.05
C ILE A 26 2.41 1.52 1.21
N VAL A 27 2.71 0.25 0.93
CA VAL A 27 3.88 -0.17 0.15
C VAL A 27 3.38 -0.97 -1.05
N TYR A 28 3.80 -0.57 -2.23
CA TYR A 28 3.66 -1.34 -3.47
C TYR A 28 5.03 -1.71 -4.00
N ASP A 29 5.16 -2.93 -4.52
CA ASP A 29 6.36 -3.46 -5.15
C ASP A 29 5.92 -4.28 -6.36
N ASP A 30 6.41 -3.98 -7.56
CA ASP A 30 6.09 -4.74 -8.78
C ASP A 30 6.88 -6.06 -8.89
N GLY A 31 7.74 -6.35 -7.91
CA GLY A 31 8.57 -7.54 -7.87
C GLY A 31 9.72 -7.52 -8.88
N VAL A 32 9.98 -6.37 -9.53
CA VAL A 32 11.03 -6.24 -10.55
C VAL A 32 11.93 -5.04 -10.29
N ALA A 33 11.39 -3.82 -10.36
CA ALA A 33 12.20 -2.60 -10.34
C ALA A 33 11.52 -1.43 -9.64
N ARG A 34 10.19 -1.46 -9.49
CA ARG A 34 9.43 -0.33 -8.96
C ARG A 34 8.87 -0.65 -7.59
N ARG A 35 9.36 0.11 -6.61
CA ARG A 35 8.82 0.14 -5.27
C ARG A 35 8.33 1.53 -4.92
N MET A 36 7.06 1.63 -4.54
CA MET A 36 6.43 2.88 -4.14
C MET A 36 5.97 2.80 -2.69
N VAL A 37 6.12 3.90 -1.97
CA VAL A 37 5.68 4.04 -0.58
C VAL A 37 4.90 5.32 -0.43
N TRP A 38 3.70 5.21 0.12
CA TRP A 38 2.86 6.35 0.48
C TRP A 38 2.59 6.35 1.97
N ARG A 39 2.58 7.53 2.60
CA ARG A 39 2.06 7.69 3.96
C ARG A 39 0.60 8.11 3.89
N VAL A 40 -0.24 7.47 4.70
CA VAL A 40 -1.63 7.89 4.90
C VAL A 40 -1.64 9.16 5.74
N THR A 41 -2.40 10.15 5.29
CA THR A 41 -2.52 11.47 5.93
C THR A 41 -3.89 11.63 6.58
N GLY A 42 -3.94 12.40 7.67
CA GLY A 42 -5.17 12.63 8.44
C GLY A 42 -5.53 11.46 9.37
N ARG A 43 -6.68 11.58 10.05
CA ARG A 43 -7.20 10.53 10.94
C ARG A 43 -8.13 9.61 10.17
N VAL A 44 -7.54 8.62 9.51
CA VAL A 44 -8.27 7.55 8.80
C VAL A 44 -8.23 6.29 9.66
N PRO A 45 -9.36 5.59 9.90
CA PRO A 45 -9.36 4.31 10.59
C PRO A 45 -8.51 3.29 9.84
N GLU A 46 -7.66 2.55 10.55
CA GLU A 46 -6.78 1.54 9.93
C GLU A 46 -7.55 0.49 9.12
N ALA A 47 -8.75 0.12 9.57
CA ALA A 47 -9.62 -0.83 8.88
C ALA A 47 -10.01 -0.35 7.46
N GLU A 48 -10.21 0.96 7.26
CA GLU A 48 -10.53 1.49 5.93
C GLU A 48 -9.34 1.39 4.97
N VAL A 49 -8.13 1.58 5.49
CA VAL A 49 -6.89 1.39 4.73
C VAL A 49 -6.70 -0.09 4.39
N ASP A 50 -6.99 -0.99 5.34
CA ASP A 50 -6.91 -2.44 5.14
C ASP A 50 -7.87 -2.92 4.05
N GLU A 51 -9.12 -2.44 4.06
CA GLU A 51 -10.09 -2.78 3.02
C GLU A 51 -9.69 -2.24 1.64
N ALA A 52 -9.15 -1.02 1.56
CA ALA A 52 -8.68 -0.45 0.31
C ALA A 52 -7.54 -1.28 -0.29
N ILE A 53 -6.57 -1.68 0.53
CA ILE A 53 -5.45 -2.54 0.13
C ILE A 53 -5.96 -3.92 -0.28
N ALA A 54 -6.84 -4.54 0.51
CA ALA A 54 -7.39 -5.86 0.23
C ALA A 54 -8.19 -5.90 -1.08
N HIS A 55 -8.94 -4.83 -1.39
CA HIS A 55 -9.63 -4.70 -2.67
C HIS A 55 -8.62 -4.55 -3.81
N ALA A 56 -7.64 -3.64 -3.69
CA ALA A 56 -6.65 -3.41 -4.74
C ALA A 56 -5.78 -4.63 -5.04
N ALA A 57 -5.42 -5.42 -4.02
CA ALA A 57 -4.62 -6.64 -4.15
C ALA A 57 -5.29 -7.75 -4.97
N ARG A 58 -6.61 -7.68 -5.17
CA ARG A 58 -7.39 -8.67 -5.94
C ARG A 58 -7.56 -8.28 -7.40
N GLU A 59 -7.12 -7.09 -7.79
CA GLU A 59 -7.28 -6.54 -9.13
C GLU A 59 -6.05 -6.83 -10.00
N LEU A 60 -6.27 -7.03 -11.30
CA LEU A 60 -5.18 -7.22 -12.28
C LEU A 60 -4.26 -6.01 -12.38
N ARG A 61 -4.78 -4.81 -12.09
CA ARG A 61 -4.04 -3.54 -12.12
C ARG A 61 -4.07 -2.91 -10.74
N VAL A 62 -3.18 -3.37 -9.86
CA VAL A 62 -3.15 -3.03 -8.44
C VAL A 62 -3.05 -1.52 -8.19
N LEU A 63 -2.15 -0.81 -8.89
CA LEU A 63 -1.97 0.64 -8.69
C LEU A 63 -3.21 1.47 -9.07
N PRO A 64 -3.80 1.33 -10.29
CA PRO A 64 -5.06 1.99 -10.59
C PRO A 64 -6.18 1.66 -9.60
N ALA A 65 -6.29 0.41 -9.15
CA ALA A 65 -7.30 -0.01 -8.18
C ALA A 65 -7.09 0.63 -6.81
N LEU A 66 -5.85 0.71 -6.34
CA LEU A 66 -5.49 1.39 -5.10
C LEU A 66 -5.92 2.86 -5.15
N TYR A 67 -5.54 3.60 -6.19
CA TYR A 67 -5.91 5.01 -6.32
C TYR A 67 -7.44 5.20 -6.37
N ALA A 68 -8.17 4.28 -7.01
CA ALA A 68 -9.62 4.32 -7.04
C ALA A 68 -10.23 4.14 -5.64
N GLU A 69 -9.77 3.16 -4.86
CA GLU A 69 -10.25 2.92 -3.49
C GLU A 69 -9.87 4.05 -2.53
N LEU A 70 -8.64 4.57 -2.61
CA LEU A 70 -8.21 5.73 -1.81
C LEU A 70 -9.08 6.96 -2.12
N ARG A 71 -9.35 7.24 -3.40
CA ARG A 71 -10.23 8.35 -3.81
C ARG A 71 -11.66 8.16 -3.33
N LYS A 72 -12.22 6.96 -3.51
CA LYS A 72 -13.60 6.60 -3.11
C LYS A 72 -13.82 6.79 -1.61
N ARG A 73 -12.83 6.40 -0.80
CA ARG A 73 -12.85 6.49 0.66
C ARG A 73 -12.33 7.84 1.21
N ARG A 74 -11.89 8.74 0.33
CA ARG A 74 -11.28 10.04 0.68
C ARG A 74 -10.06 9.89 1.60
N ILE A 75 -9.29 8.83 1.40
CA ILE A 75 -8.05 8.58 2.12
C ILE A 75 -6.95 9.43 1.46
N GLY A 76 -6.47 10.43 2.19
CA GLY A 76 -5.36 11.27 1.74
C GLY A 76 -4.03 10.52 1.86
N ILE A 77 -3.14 10.69 0.90
CA ILE A 77 -1.80 10.09 0.90
C ILE A 77 -0.73 11.11 0.47
N GLU A 78 0.48 10.96 1.00
CA GLU A 78 1.69 11.64 0.51
C GLU A 78 2.71 10.61 0.03
N VAL A 79 3.45 10.93 -1.04
CA VAL A 79 4.52 10.04 -1.55
C VAL A 79 5.75 10.18 -0.65
N ILE A 80 6.26 9.05 -0.15
CA ILE A 80 7.47 8.97 0.66
C ILE A 80 8.66 8.47 -0.17
N ALA A 81 8.41 7.55 -1.09
CA ALA A 81 9.40 7.01 -2.02
C ALA A 81 8.71 6.48 -3.29
N GLY A 82 9.37 6.59 -4.44
CA GLY A 82 8.88 6.08 -5.72
C GLY A 82 9.70 6.54 -6.89
#